data_AF-A0A672M2U7-F1
#
_entry.id   AF-A0A672M2U7-F1
#
_cell.length_a   1.000
_cell.length_b   1.000
_cell.length_c   1.000
_cell.angle_alpha   90.00
_cell.angle_beta   90.00
_cell.angle_gamma   90.00
#
_symmetry.space_group_name_H-M   'P 1'
#
loop_
_entity.id
_entity.type
_entity.pdbx_description
1 polymer ?
#
loop_
_entity_poly.entity_id
_entity_poly.type
_entity_poly.pdbx_seq_one_letter_code
_entity_poly.pdbx_strand_id
1 'polypeptide(L)'
;EEGCSKLRPDGCTHPCAGRECGQCEEGCSKLRPDGCTHPCALPCHHGNCPPCRLMVRQRCHCKISSLYIECLSVVGICNWLYGYVQLGCGHRCKLLCHPDECDQSCSQRVKLKCPCKRIKKEFPCSRVRSEMDLVVCDETCRQLQKKHAEVTHTHTLVHILHEHKLFAELEAFEKRQKGRRKKNRKVTEVETEEGVWHRYKLRLLMPICGILLAVAAFLMYVTDVLRVVD
;
A
#
# COMPACT_ATOMS: atom_id res chain seq x y z
N GLU A 1 31.75 -33.56 -75.44
CA GLU A 1 31.02 -32.30 -75.67
C GLU A 1 29.89 -32.21 -74.67
N GLU A 2 29.49 -31.11 -74.06
CA GLU A 2 30.06 -29.82 -73.67
C GLU A 2 29.05 -29.31 -72.61
N GLY A 3 29.51 -28.56 -71.61
CA GLY A 3 28.79 -28.35 -70.36
C GLY A 3 27.55 -27.45 -70.42
N CYS A 4 26.86 -27.38 -69.29
CA CYS A 4 26.12 -26.17 -68.92
C CYS A 4 26.45 -25.83 -67.46
N SER A 5 27.66 -25.31 -67.28
CA SER A 5 28.04 -24.48 -66.15
C SER A 5 27.08 -23.29 -66.10
N LYS A 6 26.23 -23.23 -65.07
CA LYS A 6 25.68 -21.98 -64.53
C LYS A 6 25.09 -22.26 -63.14
N LEU A 7 25.95 -22.10 -62.14
CA LEU A 7 25.54 -21.77 -60.78
C LEU A 7 24.60 -20.55 -60.87
N ARG A 8 23.33 -20.73 -60.49
CA ARG A 8 22.40 -19.63 -60.23
C ARG A 8 22.38 -19.36 -58.71
N PRO A 9 22.24 -18.09 -58.29
CA PRO A 9 22.56 -17.64 -56.93
C PRO A 9 21.47 -17.95 -55.89
N ASP A 10 20.55 -18.86 -56.21
CA ASP A 10 19.41 -19.18 -55.36
C ASP A 10 19.61 -20.62 -54.90
N GLY A 11 19.94 -20.80 -53.61
CA GLY A 11 20.31 -22.07 -52.97
C GLY A 11 19.22 -23.14 -52.95
N CYS A 12 18.74 -23.56 -54.12
CA CYS A 12 17.94 -24.75 -54.34
C CYS A 12 18.86 -25.83 -54.94
N THR A 13 19.17 -26.87 -54.15
CA THR A 13 20.02 -28.01 -54.56
C THR A 13 19.28 -29.07 -55.39
N HIS A 14 18.07 -28.81 -55.89
CA HIS A 14 17.30 -29.79 -56.66
C HIS A 14 17.36 -29.52 -58.18
N PRO A 15 17.72 -30.52 -59.00
CA PRO A 15 17.72 -30.39 -60.46
C PRO A 15 16.27 -30.36 -60.97
N CYS A 16 15.88 -29.25 -61.62
CA CYS A 16 14.56 -29.14 -62.23
C CYS A 16 14.54 -29.90 -63.57
N ALA A 17 13.80 -31.00 -63.63
CA ALA A 17 13.55 -31.73 -64.87
C ALA A 17 12.29 -31.19 -65.58
N GLY A 18 12.45 -30.61 -66.77
CA GLY A 18 11.42 -30.47 -67.81
C GLY A 18 10.17 -29.61 -67.52
N ARG A 19 9.46 -29.22 -68.59
CA ARG A 19 8.18 -28.46 -68.56
C ARG A 19 6.96 -29.29 -68.11
N GLU A 20 7.19 -30.51 -67.65
CA GLU A 20 6.18 -31.48 -67.17
C GLU A 20 6.37 -31.79 -65.69
N CYS A 21 7.08 -30.92 -64.95
CA CYS A 21 7.22 -31.06 -63.51
C CYS A 21 5.91 -30.63 -62.84
N GLY A 22 5.29 -31.54 -62.08
CA GLY A 22 4.10 -31.24 -61.28
C GLY A 22 4.34 -30.09 -60.30
N GLN A 23 3.26 -29.44 -59.85
CA GLN A 23 3.36 -28.43 -58.80
C GLN A 23 4.08 -29.04 -57.60
N CYS A 24 5.23 -28.46 -57.26
CA CYS A 24 5.99 -28.84 -56.09
C CYS A 24 5.16 -28.53 -54.84
N GLU A 25 4.71 -29.56 -54.12
CA GLU A 25 3.95 -29.44 -52.88
C GLU A 25 4.83 -29.11 -51.66
N GLU A 26 6.14 -29.02 -51.87
CA GLU A 26 7.07 -28.64 -50.80
C GLU A 26 6.90 -27.16 -50.44
N GLY A 27 6.96 -26.86 -49.14
CA GLY A 27 6.89 -25.49 -48.64
C GLY A 27 8.07 -24.64 -49.10
N CYS A 28 7.83 -23.34 -49.28
CA CYS A 28 8.90 -22.42 -49.66
C CYS A 28 9.92 -22.22 -48.52
N SER A 29 11.16 -22.69 -48.73
CA SER A 29 12.29 -22.59 -47.79
C SER A 29 13.07 -21.27 -47.86
N LYS A 30 12.62 -20.31 -48.68
CA LYS A 30 13.29 -19.01 -48.82
C LYS A 30 13.08 -18.16 -47.57
N LEU A 31 14.16 -17.53 -47.09
CA LEU A 31 14.08 -16.52 -46.03
C LEU A 31 13.29 -15.32 -46.52
N ARG A 32 12.36 -14.85 -45.68
CA ARG A 32 11.59 -13.64 -45.93
C ARG A 32 12.47 -12.40 -45.69
N PRO A 33 12.21 -11.28 -46.37
CA PRO A 33 12.91 -10.02 -46.14
C PRO A 33 12.73 -9.49 -44.70
N ASP A 34 13.58 -8.53 -44.30
CA ASP A 34 13.77 -8.09 -42.91
C ASP A 34 12.47 -7.81 -42.13
N GLY A 35 12.42 -8.34 -40.90
CA GLY A 35 11.33 -8.12 -39.93
C GLY A 35 10.20 -9.17 -39.94
N CYS A 36 10.37 -10.24 -40.71
CA CYS A 36 9.41 -11.33 -40.83
C CYS A 36 10.10 -12.67 -40.51
N THR A 37 9.80 -13.27 -39.35
CA THR A 37 10.46 -14.51 -38.88
C THR A 37 9.67 -15.80 -39.16
N HIS A 38 8.50 -15.71 -39.80
CA HIS A 38 7.66 -16.88 -40.07
C HIS A 38 7.93 -17.50 -41.46
N PRO A 39 7.70 -18.82 -41.62
CA PRO A 39 7.83 -19.50 -42.90
C PRO A 39 6.77 -19.06 -43.91
N CYS A 40 7.09 -19.16 -45.19
CA CYS A 40 6.12 -18.84 -46.24
C CYS A 40 5.05 -19.94 -46.32
N ALA A 41 3.77 -19.56 -46.24
CA ALA A 41 2.65 -20.48 -46.34
C ALA A 41 2.35 -20.97 -47.78
N LEU A 42 3.11 -20.50 -48.78
CA LEU A 42 2.96 -20.92 -50.16
C LEU A 42 3.85 -22.13 -50.47
N PRO A 43 3.41 -23.01 -51.40
CA PRO A 43 4.28 -24.01 -51.99
C PRO A 43 5.46 -23.36 -52.72
N CYS A 44 6.43 -24.17 -53.12
CA CYS A 44 7.61 -23.71 -53.83
C CYS A 44 7.22 -22.85 -55.04
N HIS A 45 7.72 -21.62 -55.06
CA HIS A 45 7.38 -20.64 -56.09
C HIS A 45 8.64 -19.95 -56.62
N HIS A 46 8.56 -19.57 -57.88
CA HIS A 46 9.59 -18.76 -58.54
C HIS A 46 9.41 -17.28 -58.14
N GLY A 47 10.51 -16.55 -57.98
CA GLY A 47 10.50 -15.14 -57.53
C GLY A 47 10.51 -14.93 -56.01
N ASN A 48 10.31 -13.67 -55.60
CA ASN A 48 10.31 -13.22 -54.20
C ASN A 48 9.03 -13.62 -53.47
N CYS A 49 9.12 -13.88 -52.17
CA CYS A 49 7.95 -14.20 -51.35
C CYS A 49 6.98 -13.01 -51.29
N PRO A 50 5.65 -13.22 -51.41
CA PRO A 50 4.68 -12.15 -51.21
C PRO A 50 4.68 -11.66 -49.75
N PRO A 51 4.17 -10.44 -49.50
CA PRO A 51 4.10 -9.86 -48.16
C PRO A 51 3.33 -10.76 -47.20
N CYS A 52 3.75 -10.76 -45.94
CA CYS A 52 3.07 -11.55 -44.92
C CYS A 52 1.73 -10.95 -44.51
N ARG A 53 0.67 -11.75 -44.61
CA ARG A 53 -0.68 -11.48 -44.08
C ARG A 53 -1.00 -12.25 -42.79
N LEU A 54 -0.02 -12.92 -42.20
CA LEU A 54 -0.17 -13.61 -40.92
C LEU A 54 -0.45 -12.55 -39.85
N MET A 55 -1.56 -12.74 -39.13
CA MET A 55 -1.96 -11.89 -38.02
C MET A 55 -1.12 -12.26 -36.80
N VAL A 56 -0.23 -11.34 -36.38
CA VAL A 56 0.57 -11.52 -35.18
C VAL A 56 -0.05 -10.75 -34.03
N ARG A 57 -0.10 -11.40 -32.86
CA ARG A 57 -0.54 -10.76 -31.63
C ARG A 57 0.59 -9.90 -31.09
N GLN A 58 0.42 -8.59 -31.17
CA GLN A 58 1.31 -7.63 -30.54
C GLN A 58 0.70 -7.15 -29.22
N ARG A 59 1.51 -7.14 -28.17
CA ARG A 59 1.08 -6.54 -26.90
C ARG A 59 1.22 -5.02 -27.04
N CYS A 60 0.14 -4.30 -26.76
CA CYS A 60 0.26 -2.86 -26.57
C CYS A 60 1.19 -2.61 -25.39
N HIS A 61 1.97 -1.53 -25.46
CA HIS A 61 2.90 -1.16 -24.39
C HIS A 61 2.17 -0.96 -23.06
N CYS A 62 0.87 -0.59 -23.08
CA CYS A 62 0.03 -0.47 -21.89
C CYS A 62 -0.18 -1.79 -21.12
N LYS A 63 0.31 -2.92 -21.64
CA LYS A 63 0.20 -4.29 -21.09
C LYS A 63 -1.25 -4.77 -20.87
N ILE A 64 -2.25 -3.95 -21.18
CA ILE A 64 -3.68 -4.22 -20.97
C ILE A 64 -4.33 -4.75 -22.24
N SER A 65 -4.02 -4.17 -23.41
CA SER A 65 -4.56 -4.62 -24.69
C SER A 65 -3.52 -5.33 -25.54
N SER A 66 -3.96 -6.33 -26.31
CA SER A 66 -3.17 -6.93 -27.37
C SER A 66 -3.92 -6.80 -28.69
N LEU A 67 -3.26 -6.27 -29.70
CA LEU A 67 -3.82 -6.07 -31.03
C LEU A 67 -3.34 -7.20 -31.94
N TYR A 68 -4.21 -7.60 -32.88
CA TYR A 68 -3.86 -8.49 -33.96
C TYR A 68 -3.57 -7.65 -35.19
N ILE A 69 -2.30 -7.63 -35.62
CA ILE A 69 -1.86 -6.83 -36.77
C ILE A 69 -1.11 -7.71 -37.77
N GLU A 70 -1.13 -7.34 -39.05
CA GLU A 70 -0.41 -8.08 -40.10
C GLU A 70 1.10 -7.99 -39.89
N CYS A 71 1.82 -9.11 -40.05
CA CYS A 71 3.25 -9.16 -39.74
C CYS A 71 4.11 -8.15 -40.53
N LEU A 72 3.77 -7.82 -41.78
CA LEU A 72 4.52 -6.81 -42.55
C LEU A 72 4.35 -5.40 -41.95
N SER A 73 3.19 -5.11 -41.36
CA SER A 73 2.91 -3.82 -40.72
C SER A 73 3.72 -3.61 -39.45
N VAL A 74 4.16 -4.68 -38.78
CA VAL A 74 4.92 -4.60 -37.52
C VAL A 74 6.27 -3.90 -37.73
N VAL A 75 6.94 -4.15 -38.87
CA VAL A 75 8.30 -3.66 -39.14
C VAL A 75 8.33 -2.15 -39.37
N GLY A 76 7.25 -1.57 -39.90
CA GLY A 76 7.10 -0.12 -40.06
C GLY A 76 6.49 0.60 -38.85
N ILE A 77 5.86 -0.15 -37.92
CA ILE A 77 5.09 0.40 -36.78
C ILE A 77 5.87 0.31 -35.46
N CYS A 78 7.09 -0.25 -35.44
CA CYS A 78 7.97 -0.25 -34.27
C CYS A 78 8.22 1.17 -33.69
N ASN A 79 7.93 2.23 -34.45
CA ASN A 79 8.02 3.62 -34.03
C ASN A 79 6.68 4.26 -33.55
N TRP A 80 5.58 3.52 -33.47
CA TRP A 80 4.29 4.02 -32.91
C TRP A 80 3.88 3.32 -31.62
N LEU A 81 4.78 2.54 -31.05
CA LEU A 81 4.61 1.87 -29.78
C LEU A 81 5.16 2.72 -28.61
N TYR A 82 4.92 4.02 -28.66
CA TYR A 82 5.26 4.92 -27.57
C TYR A 82 4.16 4.91 -26.49
N GLY A 83 4.63 4.97 -25.24
CA GLY A 83 3.87 4.65 -24.05
C GLY A 83 2.65 5.53 -23.80
N TYR A 84 1.84 5.02 -22.89
CA TYR A 84 0.68 5.68 -22.27
C TYR A 84 1.14 6.96 -21.58
N VAL A 85 0.77 8.11 -22.15
CA VAL A 85 0.91 9.40 -21.48
C VAL A 85 -0.20 9.50 -20.44
N GLN A 86 0.15 9.34 -19.17
CA GLN A 86 -0.72 9.80 -18.09
C GLN A 86 -0.78 11.32 -18.19
N LEU A 87 -1.98 11.88 -18.35
CA LEU A 87 -2.13 13.33 -18.26
C LEU A 87 -1.74 13.76 -16.85
N GLY A 88 -1.24 15.00 -16.67
CA GLY A 88 -0.92 15.55 -15.35
C GLY A 88 -2.08 15.57 -14.34
N CYS A 89 -3.30 15.22 -14.77
CA CYS A 89 -4.48 15.03 -13.92
C CYS A 89 -4.68 13.60 -13.40
N GLY A 90 -3.81 12.64 -13.75
CA GLY A 90 -3.90 11.22 -13.35
C GLY A 90 -4.91 10.39 -14.15
N HIS A 91 -5.62 10.98 -15.09
CA HIS A 91 -6.58 10.28 -15.95
C HIS A 91 -5.91 9.72 -17.21
N ARG A 92 -6.51 8.66 -17.78
CA ARG A 92 -6.06 8.02 -19.03
C ARG A 92 -6.55 8.79 -20.25
N CYS A 93 -5.63 9.16 -21.15
CA CYS A 93 -5.92 9.73 -22.48
C CYS A 93 -6.80 8.72 -23.25
N LYS A 94 -7.96 9.13 -23.76
CA LYS A 94 -8.89 8.25 -24.52
C LYS A 94 -8.53 8.14 -26.01
N LEU A 95 -7.58 8.95 -26.46
CA LEU A 95 -7.09 8.95 -27.83
C LEU A 95 -6.22 7.71 -28.07
N LEU A 96 -6.12 7.29 -29.34
CA LEU A 96 -5.16 6.27 -29.77
C LEU A 96 -3.74 6.69 -29.35
N CYS A 97 -2.89 5.73 -29.01
CA CYS A 97 -1.50 5.99 -28.63
C CYS A 97 -0.84 6.86 -29.70
N HIS A 98 -0.42 8.06 -29.31
CA HIS A 98 0.25 9.03 -30.18
C HIS A 98 1.67 9.26 -29.67
N PRO A 99 2.62 9.57 -30.56
CA PRO A 99 4.01 9.81 -30.18
C PRO A 99 4.22 11.14 -29.43
N ASP A 100 3.33 12.12 -29.63
CA ASP A 100 3.48 13.48 -29.11
C ASP A 100 2.98 13.64 -27.66
N GLU A 101 3.21 14.81 -27.05
CA GLU A 101 2.66 15.16 -25.73
C GLU A 101 1.12 15.17 -25.80
N CYS A 102 0.42 14.40 -24.94
CA CYS A 102 -1.06 14.33 -24.96
C CYS A 102 -1.59 15.71 -24.56
N ASP A 103 -2.51 16.26 -25.36
CA ASP A 103 -3.20 17.50 -25.03
C ASP A 103 -3.76 17.40 -23.59
N GLN A 104 -3.41 18.36 -22.76
CA GLN A 104 -3.72 18.33 -21.33
C GLN A 104 -5.23 18.50 -21.05
N SER A 105 -6.04 18.64 -22.11
CA SER A 105 -7.50 18.74 -22.08
C SER A 105 -8.15 17.39 -21.74
N CYS A 106 -8.25 17.11 -20.44
CA CYS A 106 -8.97 15.93 -19.96
C CYS A 106 -10.49 16.07 -20.14
N SER A 107 -11.07 15.29 -21.06
CA SER A 107 -12.52 15.21 -21.32
C SER A 107 -13.30 14.36 -20.30
N GLN A 108 -12.62 13.81 -19.28
CA GLN A 108 -13.29 13.03 -18.23
C GLN A 108 -14.10 13.95 -17.31
N ARG A 109 -15.30 13.50 -16.94
CA ARG A 109 -16.20 14.23 -16.03
C ARG A 109 -16.00 13.69 -14.62
N VAL A 110 -15.72 14.58 -13.68
CA VAL A 110 -15.51 14.26 -12.26
C VAL A 110 -16.65 14.82 -11.44
N LYS A 111 -17.04 14.10 -10.38
CA LYS A 111 -18.11 14.52 -9.47
C LYS A 111 -17.51 15.26 -8.29
N LEU A 112 -17.75 16.56 -8.22
CA LEU A 112 -17.34 17.38 -7.08
C LEU A 112 -18.48 17.50 -6.07
N LYS A 113 -18.11 17.61 -4.79
CA LYS A 113 -19.04 17.79 -3.67
C LYS A 113 -18.71 19.09 -2.94
N CYS A 114 -19.73 19.76 -2.39
CA CYS A 114 -19.47 20.88 -1.47
C CYS A 114 -18.67 20.38 -0.24
N PRO A 115 -18.02 21.28 0.51
CA PRO A 115 -17.42 20.95 1.81
C PRO A 115 -18.40 20.25 2.77
N CYS A 116 -19.68 20.62 2.67
CA CYS A 116 -20.79 20.07 3.41
C CYS A 116 -21.29 18.69 2.94
N LYS A 117 -20.78 18.17 1.82
CA LYS A 117 -21.21 16.95 1.10
C LYS A 117 -22.68 16.90 0.63
N ARG A 118 -23.51 17.93 0.87
CA ARG A 118 -24.91 18.04 0.43
C ARG A 118 -25.06 18.19 -1.09
N ILE A 119 -24.35 19.14 -1.68
CA ILE A 119 -24.43 19.43 -3.11
C ILE A 119 -23.41 18.57 -3.86
N LYS A 120 -23.86 17.91 -4.93
CA LYS A 120 -23.02 17.14 -5.85
C LYS A 120 -23.24 17.67 -7.26
N LYS A 121 -22.16 18.02 -7.95
CA LYS A 121 -22.21 18.53 -9.33
C LYS A 121 -21.09 17.90 -10.15
N GLU A 122 -21.35 17.71 -11.44
CA GLU A 122 -20.40 17.07 -12.36
C GLU A 122 -19.75 18.13 -13.25
N PHE A 123 -18.42 18.15 -13.27
CA PHE A 123 -17.64 19.08 -14.08
C PHE A 123 -16.58 18.33 -14.90
N PRO A 124 -16.22 18.84 -16.09
CA PRO A 124 -15.07 18.30 -16.83
C PRO A 124 -13.78 18.54 -16.04
N CYS A 125 -12.86 17.56 -16.08
CA CYS A 125 -11.60 17.59 -15.34
C CYS A 125 -10.73 18.80 -15.69
N SER A 126 -10.77 19.26 -16.95
CA SER A 126 -10.12 20.51 -17.38
C SER A 126 -10.56 21.70 -16.54
N ARG A 127 -11.87 21.85 -16.31
CA ARG A 127 -12.46 22.93 -15.54
C ARG A 127 -12.14 22.83 -14.05
N VAL A 128 -12.08 21.61 -13.50
CA VAL A 128 -11.69 21.37 -12.10
C VAL A 128 -10.25 21.78 -11.80
N ARG A 129 -9.36 21.72 -12.79
CA ARG A 129 -7.96 22.15 -12.63
C ARG A 129 -7.80 23.67 -12.73
N SER A 130 -8.62 24.33 -13.54
CA SER A 130 -8.52 25.77 -13.78
C SER A 130 -9.30 26.62 -12.76
N GLU A 131 -10.46 26.13 -12.32
CA GLU A 131 -11.36 26.87 -11.43
C GLU A 131 -11.34 26.24 -10.03
N MET A 132 -10.87 27.03 -9.04
CA MET A 132 -11.12 26.75 -7.64
C MET A 132 -12.58 27.09 -7.29
N ASP A 133 -13.17 26.42 -6.31
CA ASP A 133 -14.54 26.69 -5.80
C ASP A 133 -15.73 26.46 -6.75
N LEU A 134 -15.63 25.50 -7.68
CA LEU A 134 -16.76 25.10 -8.55
C LEU A 134 -18.03 24.66 -7.80
N VAL A 135 -17.90 24.19 -6.56
CA VAL A 135 -19.03 23.77 -5.71
C VAL A 135 -18.95 24.42 -4.33
N VAL A 136 -19.56 25.60 -4.22
CA VAL A 136 -19.71 26.33 -2.96
C VAL A 136 -20.98 25.89 -2.22
N CYS A 137 -20.94 25.95 -0.88
CA CYS A 137 -22.12 25.83 -0.05
C CYS A 137 -23.09 27.01 -0.29
N ASP A 138 -24.36 26.71 -0.52
CA ASP A 138 -25.42 27.71 -0.53
C ASP A 138 -25.88 28.06 0.91
N GLU A 139 -26.87 28.94 1.01
CA GLU A 139 -27.39 29.37 2.30
C GLU A 139 -28.00 28.21 3.10
N THR A 140 -28.67 27.28 2.41
CA THR A 140 -29.26 26.10 3.07
C THR A 140 -28.19 25.18 3.65
N CYS A 141 -27.05 24.97 2.95
CA CYS A 141 -25.91 24.24 3.50
C CYS A 141 -25.38 24.89 4.78
N ARG A 142 -25.21 26.22 4.78
CA ARG A 142 -24.67 26.95 5.93
C ARG A 142 -25.61 26.87 7.14
N GLN A 143 -26.92 27.01 6.92
CA GLN A 143 -27.91 26.87 7.98
C GLN A 143 -27.92 25.46 8.59
N LEU A 144 -27.85 24.42 7.76
CA LEU A 144 -27.79 23.04 8.26
C LEU A 144 -26.51 22.77 9.05
N GLN A 145 -25.37 23.31 8.61
CA GLN A 145 -24.11 23.20 9.35
C GLN A 145 -24.19 23.88 10.71
N LYS A 146 -24.78 25.09 10.78
CA LYS A 146 -24.98 25.81 12.05
C LYS A 146 -25.87 25.03 13.00
N LYS A 147 -27.01 24.51 12.52
CA LYS A 147 -27.93 23.69 13.32
C LYS A 147 -27.27 22.41 13.82
N HIS A 148 -26.53 21.72 12.97
CA HIS A 148 -25.79 20.52 13.39
C HIS A 148 -24.73 20.86 14.44
N ALA A 149 -23.98 21.95 14.27
CA ALA A 149 -22.99 22.41 15.23
C ALA A 149 -23.64 22.75 16.60
N GLU A 150 -24.77 23.44 16.59
CA GLU A 150 -25.54 23.75 17.80
C GLU A 150 -26.06 22.49 18.51
N VAL A 151 -26.63 21.55 17.76
CA VAL A 151 -27.08 20.26 18.31
C VAL A 151 -25.90 19.46 18.88
N THR A 152 -24.76 19.41 18.17
CA THR A 152 -23.58 18.72 18.70
C THR A 152 -23.06 19.39 19.98
N HIS A 153 -23.03 20.73 20.01
CA HIS A 153 -22.56 21.48 21.18
C HIS A 153 -23.49 21.26 22.38
N THR A 154 -24.81 21.38 22.18
CA THR A 154 -25.80 21.12 23.23
C THR A 154 -25.72 19.68 23.73
N HIS A 155 -25.59 18.69 22.84
CA HIS A 155 -25.39 17.29 23.23
C HIS A 155 -24.10 17.11 24.05
N THR A 156 -22.98 17.73 23.65
CA THR A 156 -21.74 17.66 24.43
C THR A 156 -21.86 18.32 25.80
N LEU A 157 -22.54 19.47 25.89
CA LEU A 157 -22.79 20.13 27.18
C LEU A 157 -23.67 19.28 28.09
N VAL A 158 -24.75 18.71 27.56
CA VAL A 158 -25.63 17.81 28.31
C VAL A 158 -24.86 16.58 28.80
N HIS A 159 -23.98 16.01 27.97
CA HIS A 159 -23.12 14.90 28.37
C HIS A 159 -22.21 15.27 29.55
N ILE A 160 -21.50 16.39 29.45
CA ILE A 160 -20.59 16.87 30.50
C ILE A 160 -21.36 17.14 31.81
N LEU A 161 -22.53 17.77 31.72
CA LEU A 161 -23.38 18.03 32.89
C LEU A 161 -23.87 16.73 33.54
N HIS A 162 -24.23 15.73 32.74
CA HIS A 162 -24.64 14.42 33.23
C HIS A 162 -23.49 13.69 33.94
N GLU A 163 -22.29 13.71 33.35
CA GLU A 163 -21.08 13.15 33.98
C GLU A 163 -20.76 13.82 35.32
N HIS A 164 -20.82 15.16 35.37
CA HIS A 164 -20.59 15.90 36.61
C HIS A 164 -21.64 15.57 37.69
N LYS A 165 -22.91 15.43 37.30
CA LYS A 165 -23.98 15.02 38.22
C LYS A 165 -23.74 13.60 38.77
N LEU A 166 -23.38 12.66 37.90
CA LEU A 166 -23.07 11.29 38.30
C LEU A 166 -21.89 11.25 39.28
N PHE A 167 -20.84 12.03 39.01
CA PHE A 167 -19.69 12.14 39.91
C PHE A 167 -20.11 12.65 41.31
N ALA A 168 -20.92 13.70 41.37
CA ALA A 168 -21.44 14.24 42.63
C ALA A 168 -22.33 13.23 43.38
N GLU A 169 -23.14 12.44 42.67
CA GLU A 169 -23.97 11.37 43.26
C GLU A 169 -23.13 10.23 43.85
N LEU A 170 -22.07 9.81 43.15
CA LEU A 170 -21.11 8.82 43.65
C LEU A 170 -20.39 9.31 44.90
N GLU A 171 -19.94 10.56 44.91
CA GLU A 171 -19.28 11.16 46.08
C GLU A 171 -20.24 11.25 47.28
N ALA A 172 -21.50 11.65 47.05
CA ALA A 172 -22.53 11.70 48.08
C ALA A 172 -22.84 10.30 48.64
N PHE A 173 -22.87 9.28 47.78
CA PHE A 173 -23.06 7.89 48.20
C PHE A 173 -21.88 7.39 49.06
N GLU A 174 -20.64 7.66 48.66
CA GLU A 174 -19.45 7.28 49.40
C GLU A 174 -19.43 7.92 50.80
N LYS A 175 -19.75 9.22 50.90
CA LYS A 175 -19.88 9.95 52.18
C LYS A 175 -20.94 9.31 53.08
N ARG A 176 -22.12 8.94 52.54
CA ARG A 176 -23.19 8.25 53.29
C ARG A 176 -22.76 6.86 53.76
N GLN A 177 -22.03 6.11 52.92
CA GLN A 177 -21.54 4.78 53.28
C GLN A 177 -20.48 4.84 54.38
N LYS A 178 -19.54 5.79 54.33
CA LYS A 178 -18.57 6.08 55.41
C LYS A 178 -19.27 6.48 56.71
N GLY A 179 -20.36 7.24 56.63
CA GLY A 179 -21.21 7.59 57.78
C GLY A 179 -21.88 6.36 58.43
N ARG A 180 -22.41 5.41 57.63
CA ARG A 180 -22.99 4.15 58.14
C ARG A 180 -21.92 3.21 58.72
N ARG A 181 -20.71 3.20 58.17
CA ARG A 181 -19.58 2.40 58.70
C ARG A 181 -19.02 2.91 60.02
N LYS A 182 -19.37 4.13 60.48
CA LYS A 182 -18.83 4.74 61.70
C LYS A 182 -19.58 4.44 63.01
N LYS A 183 -20.63 3.62 63.02
CA LYS A 183 -21.36 3.26 64.26
C LYS A 183 -21.25 1.80 64.73
N ASN A 184 -20.80 0.88 63.87
CA ASN A 184 -20.53 -0.50 64.26
C ASN A 184 -19.06 -0.87 64.11
N ARG A 185 -18.21 -0.16 64.84
CA ARG A 185 -16.97 -0.74 65.35
C ARG A 185 -16.55 0.11 66.55
N LYS A 186 -16.85 -0.34 67.76
CA LYS A 186 -15.82 -0.38 68.81
C LYS A 186 -14.69 -1.20 68.17
N VAL A 187 -13.87 -0.52 67.39
CA VAL A 187 -12.62 -1.06 66.87
C VAL A 187 -11.75 -1.04 68.09
N THR A 188 -11.46 -2.21 68.66
CA THR A 188 -10.13 -2.46 69.22
C THR A 188 -9.15 -1.78 68.29
N GLU A 189 -8.46 -0.75 68.77
CA GLU A 189 -7.36 -0.09 68.08
C GLU A 189 -6.41 -1.19 67.62
N VAL A 190 -6.60 -1.68 66.40
CA VAL A 190 -5.54 -2.38 65.69
C VAL A 190 -4.68 -1.21 65.22
N GLU A 191 -3.82 -0.78 66.14
CA GLU A 191 -2.66 0.02 65.82
C GLU A 191 -2.05 -0.58 64.55
N THR A 192 -1.95 0.24 63.52
CA THR A 192 -1.13 0.01 62.34
C THR A 192 0.15 -0.72 62.74
N GLU A 193 0.25 -2.00 62.38
CA GLU A 193 1.36 -2.89 62.72
C GLU A 193 2.71 -2.35 62.19
N GLU A 194 2.66 -1.41 61.22
CA GLU A 194 3.79 -0.69 60.65
C GLU A 194 4.51 0.22 61.65
N GLY A 195 3.79 0.86 62.57
CA GLY A 195 4.36 1.74 63.60
C GLY A 195 4.86 0.98 64.83
N VAL A 196 4.20 -0.14 65.13
CA VAL A 196 4.54 -1.07 66.19
C VAL A 196 5.88 -1.71 65.82
N TRP A 197 5.99 -2.44 64.70
CA TRP A 197 7.22 -3.14 64.29
C TRP A 197 8.48 -2.26 64.31
N HIS A 198 8.39 -1.01 63.88
CA HIS A 198 9.53 -0.08 63.90
C HIS A 198 10.09 0.18 65.32
N ARG A 199 9.22 0.22 66.34
CA ARG A 199 9.62 0.42 67.75
C ARG A 199 10.25 -0.82 68.37
N TYR A 200 9.76 -2.02 68.03
CA TYR A 200 10.33 -3.29 68.54
C TYR A 200 11.54 -3.74 67.74
N LYS A 201 11.66 -3.37 66.45
CA LYS A 201 12.81 -3.70 65.59
C LYS A 201 14.11 -3.19 66.19
N LEU A 202 14.14 -1.95 66.69
CA LEU A 202 15.34 -1.42 67.33
C LEU A 202 15.63 -2.13 68.67
N ARG A 203 14.60 -2.42 69.48
CA ARG A 203 14.77 -3.17 70.74
C ARG A 203 15.23 -4.62 70.52
N LEU A 204 14.81 -5.27 69.44
CA LEU A 204 15.18 -6.64 69.08
C LEU A 204 16.59 -6.70 68.47
N LEU A 205 17.00 -5.69 67.70
CA LEU A 205 18.33 -5.62 67.09
C LEU A 205 19.44 -5.37 68.11
N MET A 206 19.17 -4.57 69.16
CA MET A 206 20.18 -4.25 70.19
C MET A 206 20.84 -5.46 70.88
N PRO A 207 20.11 -6.48 71.40
CA PRO A 207 20.74 -7.65 72.01
C PRO A 207 21.50 -8.51 70.98
N ILE A 208 21.02 -8.59 69.73
CA ILE A 208 21.69 -9.34 68.66
C ILE A 208 23.04 -8.70 68.34
N CYS A 209 23.09 -7.37 68.21
CA CYS A 209 24.35 -6.65 68.02
C CYS A 209 25.29 -6.82 69.23
N GLY A 210 24.77 -6.82 70.45
CA GLY A 210 25.55 -7.05 71.67
C GLY A 210 26.20 -8.45 71.70
N ILE A 211 25.43 -9.49 71.37
CA ILE A 211 25.93 -10.88 71.29
C ILE A 211 27.01 -11.00 70.21
N LEU A 212 26.80 -10.41 69.03
CA LEU A 212 27.78 -10.44 67.95
C LEU A 212 29.10 -9.76 68.35
N LEU A 213 29.04 -8.62 69.03
CA LEU A 213 30.23 -7.94 69.56
C LEU A 213 30.96 -8.78 70.62
N ALA A 214 30.22 -9.44 71.52
CA ALA A 214 30.82 -10.30 72.53
C ALA A 214 31.50 -11.54 71.91
N VAL A 215 30.87 -12.16 70.92
CA VAL A 215 31.46 -13.29 70.18
C VAL A 215 32.70 -12.83 69.42
N ALA A 216 32.67 -11.68 68.74
CA ALA A 216 33.83 -11.14 68.06
C ALA A 216 34.99 -10.86 69.03
N ALA A 217 34.71 -10.25 70.19
CA ALA A 217 35.72 -10.01 71.22
C ALA A 217 36.29 -11.32 71.79
N PHE A 218 35.45 -12.34 72.02
CA PHE A 218 35.88 -13.65 72.47
C PHE A 218 36.77 -14.35 71.43
N LEU A 219 36.38 -14.32 70.15
CA LEU A 219 37.19 -14.87 69.07
C LEU A 219 38.53 -14.15 68.96
N MET A 220 38.53 -12.81 69.05
CA MET A 220 39.78 -12.03 69.08
C MET A 220 40.66 -12.44 70.25
N TYR A 221 40.11 -12.53 71.47
CA TYR A 221 40.84 -12.99 72.66
C TYR A 221 41.40 -14.41 72.49
N VAL A 222 40.60 -15.35 71.99
CA VAL A 222 41.06 -16.72 71.74
C VAL A 222 42.18 -16.76 70.69
N THR A 223 42.07 -15.97 69.61
CA THR A 223 43.15 -15.87 68.62
C THR A 223 44.41 -15.21 69.19
N ASP A 224 44.28 -14.27 70.12
CA ASP A 224 45.42 -13.61 70.75
C ASP A 224 46.11 -14.54 71.75
N VAL A 225 45.33 -15.28 72.56
CA VAL A 225 45.86 -16.32 73.46
C VAL A 225 46.53 -17.45 72.67
N LEU A 226 45.94 -17.90 71.56
CA LEU A 226 46.57 -18.89 70.69
C LEU A 226 47.89 -18.37 70.09
N ARG A 227 47.95 -17.09 69.68
CA ARG A 227 49.20 -16.46 69.21
C ARG A 227 50.29 -16.29 70.28
N VAL A 228 49.92 -16.30 71.57
CA VAL A 228 50.87 -16.22 72.69
C VAL A 228 51.35 -17.62 73.11
N VAL A 229 50.62 -18.67 72.74
CA VAL A 229 50.91 -20.07 73.10
C VAL A 229 51.67 -20.83 71.98
N ASP A 230 51.56 -20.38 70.71
CA ASP A 230 52.45 -20.74 69.59
C ASP A 230 53.74 -19.90 69.59
#